data_AF-A0ABD5TU10-F1
#
_entry.id   AF-A0ABD5TU10-F1
#
_cell.length_a   1.000
_cell.length_b   1.000
_cell.length_c   1.000
_cell.angle_alpha   90.00
_cell.angle_beta   90.00
_cell.angle_gamma   90.00
#
_symmetry.space_group_name_H-M   'P 1'
#
loop_
_entity.id
_entity.type
_entity.pdbx_description
1 polymer ?
#
loop_
_entity_poly.entity_id
_entity_poly.type
_entity_poly.pdbx_seq_one_letter_code
_entity_poly.pdbx_strand_id
1 'polypeptide(L)' 'MTRTRIETDGDEIDDEEPAADADSEAVENDYDHLKSLDDGAGCTEVWEHLSENRDD' A
#
# COMPACT_ATOMS: atom_id res chain seq x y z
N MET A 1 -22.74 -10.12 -21.30
CA MET A 1 -22.13 -8.77 -21.37
C MET A 1 -20.65 -8.94 -21.67
N THR A 2 -20.22 -8.57 -22.88
CA THR A 2 -18.80 -8.57 -23.24
C THR A 2 -18.08 -7.53 -22.38
N ARG A 3 -17.17 -7.99 -21.50
CA ARG A 3 -16.28 -7.07 -20.78
C ARG A 3 -15.33 -6.47 -21.81
N THR A 4 -15.53 -5.19 -22.13
CA THR A 4 -14.61 -4.43 -22.98
C THR A 4 -13.25 -4.41 -22.30
N ARG A 5 -12.20 -4.88 -22.98
CA ARG A 5 -10.83 -4.79 -22.49
C ARG A 5 -10.46 -3.32 -22.54
N ILE A 6 -10.17 -2.73 -21.38
CA ILE A 6 -9.63 -1.38 -21.31
C ILE A 6 -8.21 -1.49 -21.89
N GLU A 7 -7.98 -0.91 -23.06
CA GLU A 7 -6.64 -0.75 -23.60
C GLU A 7 -6.09 0.52 -22.95
N THR A 8 -5.38 0.32 -21.84
CA THR A 8 -4.63 1.41 -21.21
C THR A 8 -3.37 1.62 -22.04
N ASP A 9 -3.42 2.59 -22.95
CA ASP A 9 -2.24 3.26 -23.49
C ASP A 9 -1.69 4.10 -22.34
N GLY A 10 -0.98 3.42 -21.43
CA GLY A 10 -0.49 3.98 -20.18
C GLY A 10 0.90 4.55 -20.40
N ASP A 11 0.92 5.87 -20.57
CA ASP A 11 1.98 6.83 -20.23
C ASP A 11 3.21 6.23 -19.54
N GLU A 12 4.37 6.44 -20.15
CA GLU A 12 5.71 6.09 -19.65
C GLU A 12 5.80 6.33 -18.14
N ILE A 13 5.85 5.24 -17.37
CA ILE A 13 6.25 5.33 -15.96
C ILE A 13 7.72 5.74 -15.99
N ASP A 14 7.97 7.03 -15.79
CA ASP A 14 9.28 7.55 -15.41
C ASP A 14 9.66 6.84 -14.11
N ASP A 15 10.43 5.78 -14.27
CA ASP A 15 11.03 4.95 -13.23
C ASP A 15 12.16 5.77 -12.58
N GLU A 16 11.81 6.94 -12.00
CA GLU A 16 12.66 7.60 -11.02
C GLU A 16 12.59 6.75 -9.76
N GLU A 17 13.38 5.67 -9.77
CA GLU A 17 13.63 4.80 -8.64
C GLU A 17 13.95 5.68 -7.43
N PRO A 18 13.09 5.71 -6.39
CA PRO A 18 13.43 6.44 -5.18
C PRO A 18 14.71 5.82 -4.66
N ALA A 19 15.79 6.61 -4.63
CA ALA A 19 17.09 6.16 -4.16
C ALA A 19 16.88 5.42 -2.84
N ALA A 20 17.05 4.09 -2.86
CA ALA A 20 16.78 3.17 -1.76
C ALA A 20 17.73 3.35 -0.55
N ASP A 21 18.34 4.53 -0.43
CA ASP A 21 19.17 5.00 0.68
C ASP A 21 18.41 6.04 1.53
N ALA A 22 17.07 6.12 1.40
CA ALA A 22 16.22 6.83 2.34
C ALA A 22 15.96 5.91 3.55
N ASP A 23 16.86 5.99 4.53
CA ASP A 23 16.62 5.70 5.95
C ASP A 23 15.64 4.53 6.21
N SER A 24 16.15 3.29 6.23
CA SER A 24 15.33 2.12 6.58
C SER A 24 14.66 2.24 7.95
N GLU A 25 15.13 3.14 8.83
CA GLU A 25 14.52 3.43 10.13
C GLU A 25 13.24 4.27 10.04
N ALA A 26 13.10 5.17 9.06
CA ALA A 26 11.90 5.96 8.83
C ALA A 26 10.73 5.06 8.39
N VAL A 27 11.01 4.09 7.52
CA VAL A 27 10.02 3.13 7.01
C VAL A 27 9.46 2.25 8.13
N GLU A 28 10.28 1.88 9.10
CA GLU A 28 9.88 1.08 10.28
C GLU A 28 8.94 1.85 11.23
N ASN A 29 9.01 3.19 11.25
CA ASN A 29 8.16 4.05 12.06
C ASN A 29 6.76 4.19 11.45
N ASP A 30 6.70 4.40 10.13
CA ASP A 30 5.44 4.54 9.40
C ASP A 30 4.59 3.27 9.50
N TYR A 31 5.18 2.07 9.61
CA TYR A 31 4.44 0.81 9.78
C TYR A 31 4.21 0.38 11.23
N ASP A 32 4.59 1.19 12.22
CA ASP A 32 4.43 0.82 13.64
C ASP A 32 2.96 0.55 14.02
N HIS A 33 2.03 1.32 13.44
CA HIS A 33 0.59 1.12 13.60
C HIS A 33 0.08 -0.20 12.97
N LEU A 34 0.82 -0.77 12.01
CA LEU A 34 0.51 -2.07 11.41
C LEU A 34 1.12 -3.25 12.17
N LYS A 35 2.05 -3.02 13.12
CA LYS A 35 2.64 -4.10 13.95
C LYS A 35 1.63 -4.76 14.89
N SER A 36 0.45 -4.15 15.07
CA SER A 36 -0.68 -4.75 15.78
C SER A 36 -1.36 -5.86 14.96
N LEU A 37 -1.14 -5.90 13.64
CA LEU A 37 -1.67 -6.92 12.74
C LEU A 37 -0.79 -8.18 12.76
N ASP A 38 -1.41 -9.33 12.48
CA ASP A 38 -0.71 -10.60 12.38
C ASP A 38 0.20 -10.64 11.14
N ASP A 39 1.30 -11.37 11.25
CA ASP A 39 2.27 -11.55 10.16
C ASP A 39 1.62 -12.33 9.01
N GLY A 40 1.27 -11.63 7.93
CA GLY A 40 0.51 -12.18 6.80
C GLY A 40 -0.97 -11.77 6.75
N ALA A 41 -1.38 -10.74 7.51
CA ALA A 41 -2.68 -10.12 7.36
C ALA A 41 -2.99 -9.78 5.90
N GLY A 42 -4.13 -10.26 5.41
CA GLY A 42 -4.59 -10.01 4.06
C GLY A 42 -5.07 -8.58 3.86
N CYS A 43 -5.22 -8.16 2.61
CA CYS A 43 -5.67 -6.81 2.28
C CYS A 43 -6.98 -6.45 3.01
N THR A 44 -7.97 -7.35 3.04
CA THR A 44 -9.25 -7.10 3.73
C THR A 44 -9.07 -6.80 5.21
N GLU A 45 -8.22 -7.56 5.90
CA GLU A 45 -8.01 -7.44 7.35
C GLU A 45 -7.30 -6.11 7.70
N VAL A 46 -6.37 -5.65 6.85
CA VAL A 46 -5.75 -4.32 6.97
C VAL A 46 -6.80 -3.22 6.84
N TRP A 47 -7.71 -3.33 5.85
CA TRP A 47 -8.76 -2.33 5.63
C TRP A 47 -9.76 -2.24 6.79
N GLU A 48 -10.12 -3.37 7.39
CA GLU A 48 -10.99 -3.40 8.58
C GLU A 48 -10.32 -2.64 9.73
N HIS A 49 -9.05 -2.95 10.02
CA HIS A 49 -8.29 -2.29 11.08
C HIS A 49 -8.16 -0.77 10.88
N LEU A 50 -7.87 -0.33 9.66
CA LEU A 50 -7.76 1.11 9.33
C LEU A 50 -9.13 1.81 9.40
N SER A 51 -10.21 1.13 9.02
CA SER A 51 -11.55 1.71 9.09
C SER A 51 -12.00 1.93 10.53
N GLU A 52 -11.70 1.02 11.44
CA GLU A 52 -12.07 1.14 12.85
C GLU A 52 -11.37 2.33 13.53
N ASN A 53 -10.12 2.64 13.16
CA ASN A 53 -9.34 3.74 13.71
C ASN A 53 -9.59 5.10 13.03
N ARG A 54 -10.39 5.15 11.94
CA ARG A 54 -10.61 6.37 11.15
C ARG A 54 -11.72 7.26 11.71
N ASP A 55 -12.67 6.66 12.41
CA ASP A 55 -13.85 7.34 12.97
C ASP A 55 -13.63 7.86 14.41
N ASP A 56 -12.44 7.63 14.99
CA ASP A 56 -11.97 8.20 16.27
C ASP A 56 -11.30 9.58 16.10
#